data_AF-Q2RKK8-F1
#
_entry.id   AF-Q2RKK8-F1
#
_cell.length_a   1.000
_cell.length_b   1.000
_cell.length_c   1.000
_cell.angle_alpha   90.00
_cell.angle_beta   90.00
_cell.angle_gamma   90.00
#
_symmetry.space_group_name_H-M   'P 1'
#
loop_
_entity.id
_entity.type
_entity.pdbx_description
1 polymer ?
#
loop_
_entity_poly.entity_id
_entity_poly.type
_entity_poly.pdbx_seq_one_letter_code
_entity_poly.pdbx_strand_id
1 'polypeptide(L)' 'MMWGYYNWGMGVWMLVWWAILIGIIVLAVYGLVSLFNRRDGQSPMRPDPLGIIKERYARGEITAEEYHRMRDELKE' A
#
# COMPACT_ATOMS: atom_id res chain seq x y z
N MET A 1 -9.44 49.51 -23.04
CA MET A 1 -8.34 48.59 -22.67
C MET A 1 -8.82 47.55 -21.63
N MET A 2 -9.86 46.76 -21.96
CA MET A 2 -10.50 45.80 -21.02
C MET A 2 -10.61 44.38 -21.58
N TRP A 3 -9.77 44.04 -22.57
CA TRP A 3 -9.78 42.72 -23.23
C TRP A 3 -8.66 41.78 -22.74
N GLY A 4 -7.70 42.28 -21.94
CA GLY A 4 -6.58 41.49 -21.42
C GLY A 4 -6.89 40.67 -20.16
N TYR A 5 -7.90 41.07 -19.38
CA TYR A 5 -8.19 40.43 -18.07
C TYR A 5 -9.01 39.13 -18.22
N TYR A 6 -9.82 39.03 -19.27
CA TYR A 6 -10.68 37.86 -19.53
C TYR A 6 -9.86 36.61 -19.92
N ASN A 7 -8.70 36.81 -20.57
CA ASN A 7 -7.81 35.72 -20.96
C ASN A 7 -7.02 35.15 -19.76
N TRP A 8 -6.68 36.00 -18.79
CA TRP A 8 -6.01 35.56 -17.56
C TRP A 8 -6.93 34.70 -16.68
N GLY A 9 -8.21 35.08 -16.59
CA GLY A 9 -9.23 34.32 -15.85
C GLY A 9 -9.43 32.91 -16.40
N MET A 10 -9.53 32.76 -17.73
CA MET A 10 -9.68 31.44 -18.37
C MET A 10 -8.44 30.56 -18.21
N GLY A 11 -7.24 31.11 -18.33
CA GLY A 11 -5.99 30.35 -18.16
C GLY A 11 -5.81 29.82 -16.73
N VAL A 12 -6.11 30.65 -15.73
CA VAL A 12 -6.03 30.24 -14.31
C VAL A 12 -7.10 29.20 -14.00
N TRP A 13 -8.31 29.34 -14.54
CA TRP A 13 -9.39 28.38 -14.32
C TRP A 13 -9.05 26.99 -14.89
N MET A 14 -8.39 26.95 -16.05
CA MET A 14 -7.89 25.71 -16.62
C MET A 14 -6.82 25.07 -15.72
N LEU A 15 -5.87 25.84 -15.21
CA LEU A 15 -4.83 25.32 -14.31
C LEU A 15 -5.41 24.77 -12.99
N VAL A 16 -6.39 25.45 -12.41
CA VAL A 16 -7.08 24.98 -11.19
C VAL A 16 -7.81 23.66 -11.46
N TRP A 17 -8.47 23.54 -12.61
CA TRP A 17 -9.17 22.31 -12.99
C TRP A 17 -8.21 21.12 -13.14
N TRP A 18 -7.06 21.33 -13.79
CA TRP A 18 -6.00 20.33 -13.89
C TRP A 18 -5.39 19.98 -12.52
N ALA A 19 -5.18 20.97 -11.65
CA ALA A 19 -4.67 20.74 -10.29
C ALA A 19 -5.63 19.88 -9.46
N ILE A 20 -6.95 20.10 -9.60
CA ILE A 20 -7.97 19.26 -8.94
C ILE A 20 -7.92 17.83 -9.47
N LEU A 21 -7.86 17.64 -10.78
CA LEU A 21 -7.82 16.32 -11.41
C LEU A 21 -6.57 15.53 -10.96
N ILE A 22 -5.40 16.18 -10.97
CA ILE A 22 -4.15 15.60 -10.48
C ILE A 22 -4.26 15.29 -8.98
N GLY A 23 -4.81 16.20 -8.19
CA GLY A 23 -5.01 16.01 -6.75
C GLY A 23 -5.87 14.79 -6.43
N ILE A 24 -6.95 14.56 -7.18
CA ILE A 24 -7.80 13.36 -7.04
C ILE A 24 -7.01 12.09 -7.36
N ILE A 25 -6.23 12.08 -8.45
CA ILE A 25 -5.41 10.93 -8.82
C ILE A 25 -4.37 10.63 -7.72
N VAL A 26 -3.69 11.67 -7.20
CA VAL A 26 -2.72 11.51 -6.12
C VAL A 26 -3.39 10.98 -4.85
N LEU A 27 -4.56 11.50 -4.48
CA LEU A 27 -5.33 10.99 -3.33
C LEU A 27 -5.79 9.54 -3.53
N ALA A 28 -6.22 9.17 -4.73
CA ALA A 28 -6.63 7.81 -5.05
C ALA A 28 -5.43 6.84 -4.97
N VAL A 29 -4.28 7.22 -5.55
CA VAL A 29 -3.05 6.43 -5.47
C VAL A 29 -2.54 6.35 -4.03
N TYR A 30 -2.52 7.47 -3.30
CA TYR A 30 -2.11 7.48 -1.89
C TYR A 30 -3.05 6.66 -1.00
N GLY A 31 -4.36 6.74 -1.24
CA GLY A 31 -5.36 5.92 -0.55
C GLY A 31 -5.21 4.44 -0.87
N LEU A 32 -4.96 4.10 -2.13
CA LEU A 32 -4.74 2.72 -2.57
C LEU A 32 -3.43 2.17 -1.99
N VAL A 33 -2.33 2.93 -2.07
CA VAL A 33 -1.04 2.59 -1.45
C VAL A 33 -1.20 2.49 0.07
N SER A 34 -1.92 3.38 0.74
CA SER A 34 -2.18 3.30 2.18
C SER A 34 -3.00 2.05 2.54
N LEU A 35 -3.98 1.66 1.72
CA LEU A 35 -4.76 0.44 1.91
C LEU A 35 -3.94 -0.83 1.64
N PHE A 36 -3.02 -0.82 0.66
CA PHE A 36 -2.10 -1.92 0.40
C PHE A 36 -0.95 -1.98 1.41
N ASN A 37 -0.37 -0.86 1.83
CA ASN A 37 0.57 -0.80 2.96
C ASN A 37 -0.08 -1.13 4.30
N ARG A 38 -1.41 -1.03 4.43
CA ARG A 38 -2.15 -1.57 5.59
C ARG A 38 -2.42 -3.06 5.48
N ARG A 39 -2.28 -3.65 4.28
CA ARG A 39 -2.30 -5.11 4.07
C ARG A 39 -0.91 -5.73 4.14
N ASP A 40 0.14 -4.95 3.84
CA ASP A 40 1.56 -5.33 3.99
C ASP A 40 2.24 -4.74 5.24
N GLY A 41 1.50 -3.98 6.07
CA GLY A 41 1.86 -3.65 7.44
C GLY A 41 1.43 -4.80 8.32
N GLN A 42 2.24 -5.85 8.47
CA GLN A 42 3.21 -5.87 9.56
C GLN A 42 2.72 -5.04 10.75
N SER A 43 1.86 -5.66 11.55
CA SER A 43 1.77 -5.33 12.96
C SER A 43 3.20 -5.28 13.53
N PRO A 44 3.67 -4.16 14.08
CA PRO A 44 5.02 -4.07 14.63
C PRO A 44 5.11 -4.73 16.02
N MET A 45 4.47 -5.88 16.26
CA MET A 45 4.43 -6.44 17.63
C MET A 45 4.32 -7.96 17.82
N ARG A 46 4.47 -8.77 16.77
CA ARG A 46 4.80 -10.20 16.93
C ARG A 46 5.30 -10.72 15.59
N PRO A 47 6.48 -11.36 15.52
CA PRO A 47 6.77 -12.19 14.36
C PRO A 47 5.64 -13.21 14.26
N ASP A 48 4.90 -13.21 13.15
CA ASP A 48 3.93 -14.27 12.85
C ASP A 48 4.70 -15.60 12.86
N PRO A 49 4.49 -16.47 13.86
CA PRO A 49 5.28 -17.68 13.99
C PRO A 49 5.17 -18.53 12.72
N LEU A 50 3.99 -18.55 12.08
CA LEU A 50 3.73 -19.24 10.81
C LEU A 50 4.58 -18.71 9.65
N GLY A 51 4.84 -17.39 9.62
CA GLY A 51 5.73 -16.77 8.64
C GLY A 51 7.17 -17.25 8.79
N ILE A 52 7.68 -17.31 10.03
CA ILE A 52 9.05 -17.76 10.33
C ILE A 52 9.25 -19.22 9.93
N ILE A 53 8.35 -20.13 10.32
CA ILE A 53 8.48 -21.55 9.95
C ILE A 53 8.35 -21.76 8.45
N LYS A 54 7.49 -21.02 7.75
CA LYS A 54 7.38 -21.09 6.29
C LYS A 54 8.69 -20.68 5.60
N GLU A 55 9.34 -19.64 6.09
CA GLU A 55 10.62 -19.17 5.55
C GLU A 55 11.75 -20.19 5.77
N ARG A 56 11.82 -20.81 6.96
CA ARG A 56 12.79 -21.86 7.26
C ARG A 56 12.57 -23.13 6.44
N TYR A 57 11.31 -23.51 6.20
CA TYR A 57 10.97 -24.61 5.31
C TYR A 57 11.40 -24.32 3.87
N ALA A 58 11.15 -23.10 3.38
CA ALA A 58 11.59 -22.69 2.05
C ALA A 58 13.12 -22.65 1.90
N ARG A 59 13.84 -22.33 2.99
CA ARG A 59 15.30 -22.45 3.06
C ARG A 59 15.81 -23.89 3.17
N GLY A 60 14.93 -24.85 3.41
CA GLY A 60 15.31 -26.25 3.65
C GLY A 60 15.97 -26.48 5.01
N GLU A 61 15.84 -25.55 5.95
CA GLU A 61 16.38 -25.66 7.31
C GLU A 61 15.57 -26.62 8.21
N ILE A 62 14.31 -26.87 7.84
CA ILE A 62 13.40 -27.78 8.55
C ILE A 62 12.74 -28.73 7.56
N THR A 63 12.42 -29.95 8.00
CA THR A 63 11.75 -30.93 7.14
C THR A 63 10.25 -30.66 7.03
N ALA A 64 9.58 -31.34 6.10
CA ALA A 64 8.12 -31.22 5.95
C ALA A 64 7.39 -31.69 7.22
N GLU A 65 7.87 -32.74 7.87
CA GLU A 65 7.31 -33.29 9.11
C GLU A 65 7.39 -32.26 10.25
N GLU A 66 8.54 -31.60 10.39
CA GLU A 66 8.76 -30.54 11.38
C GLU A 66 7.86 -29.32 11.11
N TYR A 67 7.73 -28.92 9.85
CA TYR A 67 6.83 -27.85 9.44
C TYR A 67 5.37 -28.17 9.78
N HIS A 68 4.92 -29.39 9.49
CA HIS A 68 3.55 -29.82 9.77
C HIS A 68 3.25 -29.81 11.27
N ARG A 69 4.16 -30.36 12.08
CA ARG A 69 4.02 -30.38 13.55
C ARG A 69 3.94 -28.97 14.13
N MET A 70 4.86 -28.08 13.78
CA MET A 70 4.87 -26.70 14.29
C MET A 70 3.64 -25.90 13.81
N ARG A 71 3.18 -26.12 12.57
CA ARG A 71 1.98 -25.48 12.04
C ARG A 71 0.72 -25.91 12.78
N ASP A 72 0.65 -27.17 13.19
CA ASP A 72 -0.52 -27.69 13.90
C ASP A 72 -0.49 -27.26 15.39
N GLU A 73 0.69 -27.23 16.02
CA GLU A 73 0.90 -26.66 17.37
C GLU A 73 0.58 -25.14 17.44
N LEU A 74 0.78 -24.40 16.36
CA LEU A 74 0.48 -22.96 16.29
C LEU A 74 -0.98 -22.63 15.95
N LYS A 75 -1.80 -23.65 15.63
CA LYS A 75 -3.24 -23.49 15.33
C LYS A 75 -4.14 -23.80 16.52
N GLU A 76 -3.64 -24.49 17.54
CA GLU A 76 -4.29 -24.69 18.84
C GLU A 76 -4.06 -23.50 19.79
#